data_AF-A0A354ZCP5-F1
#
_entry.id   AF-A0A354ZCP5-F1
#
_cell.length_a   1.000
_cell.length_b   1.000
_cell.length_c   1.000
_cell.angle_alpha   90.00
_cell.angle_beta   90.00
_cell.angle_gamma   90.00
#
_symmetry.space_group_name_H-M   'P 1'
#
loop_
_entity.id
_entity.type
_entity.pdbx_description
1 polymer ?
#
loop_
_entity_poly.entity_id
_entity_poly.type
_entity_poly.pdbx_seq_one_letter_code
_entity_poly.pdbx_strand_id
1 'polypeptide(L)'
;VGNAVATLGTALTREQARLISRYAQRVVMCYDADSAGSAATERGVGTISGIGLDVMVAMLPEGHDPDSLVRHFGGEALDGAIQQAVPYARYRIEQILGATDMS
;
A
#
# COMPACT_ATOMS: atom_id res chain seq x y z
N VAL A 1 0.76 10.55 -10.92
CA VAL A 1 1.28 10.65 -9.53
C VAL A 1 2.04 11.97 -9.24
N GLY A 2 1.53 12.83 -8.34
CA GLY A 2 2.23 14.07 -7.93
C GLY A 2 2.79 14.06 -6.50
N ASN A 3 2.29 13.17 -5.63
CA ASN A 3 2.64 13.08 -4.21
C ASN A 3 3.05 11.64 -3.88
N ALA A 4 4.30 11.28 -4.13
CA ALA A 4 4.87 9.98 -3.78
C ALA A 4 5.98 10.16 -2.75
N VAL A 5 5.98 9.32 -1.71
CA VAL A 5 7.04 9.26 -0.70
C VAL A 5 7.41 7.80 -0.47
N ALA A 6 8.70 7.53 -0.21
CA ALA A 6 9.21 6.19 0.07
C ALA A 6 10.05 6.21 1.34
N THR A 7 10.00 5.13 2.13
CA THR A 7 10.89 4.97 3.28
C THR A 7 12.27 4.52 2.81
N LEU A 8 13.34 5.09 3.38
CA LEU A 8 14.71 4.75 3.01
C LEU A 8 15.17 3.46 3.72
N GLY A 9 14.75 2.30 3.20
CA GLY A 9 15.28 0.98 3.57
C GLY A 9 14.85 0.42 4.93
N THR A 10 13.96 1.08 5.65
CA THR A 10 13.42 0.62 6.93
C THR A 10 11.90 0.70 6.96
N ALA A 11 11.29 0.00 7.92
CA ALA A 11 9.86 0.09 8.14
C ALA A 11 9.46 1.54 8.48
N LEU A 12 8.29 1.94 8.01
CA LEU A 12 7.67 3.22 8.35
C LEU A 12 7.66 3.41 9.88
N THR A 13 8.06 4.58 10.36
CA THR A 13 8.04 4.91 11.80
C THR A 13 6.83 5.74 12.19
N ARG A 14 6.49 5.79 13.49
CA ARG A 14 5.38 6.65 13.97
C ARG A 14 5.66 8.12 13.75
N GLU A 15 6.90 8.54 13.85
CA GLU A 15 7.34 9.92 13.61
C GLU A 15 7.11 10.30 12.15
N GLN A 16 7.44 9.40 11.21
CA GLN A 16 7.17 9.59 9.78
C GLN A 16 5.66 9.63 9.52
N ALA A 17 4.88 8.73 10.11
CA ALA A 17 3.42 8.74 9.97
C ALA A 17 2.77 10.01 10.55
N ARG A 18 3.26 10.51 11.69
CA ARG A 18 2.84 11.81 12.26
C ARG A 18 3.25 13.01 11.40
N LEU A 19 4.37 12.92 10.69
CA LEU A 19 4.76 13.94 9.74
C LEU A 19 3.79 13.96 8.56
N ILE A 20 3.47 12.78 8.01
CA ILE A 20 2.51 12.62 6.90
C ILE A 20 1.14 13.16 7.28
N SER A 21 0.66 12.92 8.52
CA SER A 21 -0.66 13.40 8.96
C SER A 21 -0.82 14.93 9.00
N ARG A 22 0.29 15.68 8.95
CA ARG A 22 0.26 17.14 8.81
C ARG A 22 0.00 17.61 7.38
N TYR A 23 0.25 16.76 6.39
CA TYR A 23 0.17 17.09 4.95
C TYR A 23 -0.98 16.36 4.24
N ALA A 24 -1.41 15.21 4.74
CA ALA A 24 -2.48 14.41 4.14
C ALA A 24 -3.33 13.73 5.22
N GLN A 25 -4.63 13.59 4.94
CA GLN A 25 -5.55 12.80 5.76
C GLN A 25 -5.67 11.35 5.28
N ARG A 26 -5.39 11.11 3.99
CA ARG A 26 -5.43 9.80 3.35
C ARG A 26 -4.04 9.40 2.85
N VAL A 27 -3.67 8.15 3.11
CA VAL A 27 -2.42 7.56 2.64
C VAL A 27 -2.73 6.26 1.90
N VAL A 28 -2.16 6.12 0.70
CA VAL A 28 -2.25 4.88 -0.08
C VAL A 28 -0.91 4.15 0.05
N MET A 29 -0.94 2.97 0.66
CA MET A 29 0.17 2.03 0.68
C MET A 29 0.25 1.34 -0.68
N CYS A 30 1.39 1.41 -1.34
CA CYS A 30 1.65 0.77 -2.62
C CYS A 30 2.92 -0.07 -2.47
N TYR A 31 2.73 -1.36 -2.18
CA TYR A 31 3.80 -2.33 -1.98
C TYR A 31 3.70 -3.44 -3.01
N ASP A 32 4.77 -4.22 -3.12
CA ASP A 32 4.92 -5.33 -4.07
C ASP A 32 3.82 -6.38 -3.85
N ALA A 33 3.35 -6.97 -4.95
CA ALA A 33 2.35 -8.05 -4.93
C ALA A 33 2.96 -9.41 -4.54
N ASP A 34 3.67 -9.46 -3.40
CA ASP A 34 4.28 -10.67 -2.86
C ASP A 34 4.09 -10.77 -1.32
N SER A 35 4.64 -11.84 -0.73
CA SER A 35 4.54 -12.07 0.72
C SER A 35 5.29 -11.02 1.55
N ALA A 36 6.37 -10.45 1.01
CA ALA A 36 7.15 -9.40 1.67
C ALA A 36 6.39 -8.06 1.69
N GLY A 37 5.74 -7.71 0.59
CA GLY A 37 4.88 -6.54 0.45
C GLY A 37 3.63 -6.63 1.34
N SER A 38 3.02 -7.81 1.45
CA SER A 38 1.93 -8.06 2.40
C SER A 38 2.39 -7.82 3.86
N ALA A 39 3.53 -8.39 4.26
CA ALA A 39 4.10 -8.18 5.59
C ALA A 39 4.55 -6.72 5.84
N ALA A 40 4.99 -6.00 4.80
CA ALA A 40 5.29 -4.57 4.88
C ALA A 40 4.01 -3.74 5.09
N THR A 41 2.94 -4.08 4.38
CA THR A 41 1.62 -3.46 4.52
C THR A 41 1.10 -3.60 5.94
N GLU A 42 1.13 -4.81 6.50
CA GLU A 42 0.67 -5.06 7.88
C GLU A 42 1.45 -4.22 8.91
N ARG A 43 2.79 -4.16 8.79
CA ARG A 43 3.64 -3.36 9.67
C ARG A 43 3.39 -1.86 9.52
N GLY A 44 3.22 -1.38 8.29
CA GLY A 44 2.92 0.01 7.99
C GLY A 44 1.58 0.43 8.58
N VAL A 45 0.54 -0.38 8.37
CA VAL A 45 -0.80 -0.16 8.93
C VAL A 45 -0.75 -0.16 10.46
N GLY A 46 -0.06 -1.12 11.08
CA GLY A 46 0.11 -1.16 12.53
C GLY A 46 0.79 0.11 13.10
N THR A 47 1.70 0.71 12.33
CA THR A 47 2.39 1.95 12.72
C THR A 47 1.54 3.20 12.54
N ILE A 48 0.73 3.25 11.48
CA ILE A 48 -0.17 4.37 11.19
C ILE A 48 -1.43 4.32 12.06
N SER A 49 -1.84 3.12 12.49
CA SER A 49 -3.02 2.91 13.32
C SER A 49 -2.92 3.74 14.61
N GLY A 50 -3.97 4.51 14.88
CA GLY A 50 -4.03 5.44 16.01
C GLY A 50 -3.49 6.86 15.75
N ILE A 51 -2.95 7.15 14.56
CA ILE A 51 -2.52 8.52 14.16
C ILE A 51 -3.68 9.30 13.51
N GLY A 52 -4.80 8.65 13.21
CA GLY A 52 -6.00 9.26 12.63
C GLY A 52 -5.93 9.44 11.11
N LEU A 53 -5.05 8.71 10.44
CA LEU A 53 -4.93 8.67 8.98
C LEU A 53 -5.87 7.61 8.38
N ASP A 54 -6.49 7.95 7.25
CA ASP A 54 -7.24 7.02 6.41
C ASP A 54 -6.25 6.21 5.55
N VAL A 55 -6.11 4.91 5.85
CA VAL A 55 -5.12 4.04 5.21
C VAL A 55 -5.79 3.15 4.17
N MET A 56 -5.36 3.31 2.93
CA MET A 56 -5.79 2.54 1.77
C MET A 56 -4.62 1.71 1.25
N VAL A 57 -4.90 0.63 0.55
CA VAL A 57 -3.90 -0.26 -0.06
C VAL A 57 -4.19 -0.37 -1.55
N ALA A 58 -3.22 0.02 -2.38
CA ALA A 58 -3.28 -0.22 -3.82
C ALA A 58 -2.86 -1.66 -4.10
N MET A 59 -3.72 -2.40 -4.79
CA MET A 59 -3.42 -3.77 -5.19
C MET A 59 -2.80 -3.76 -6.58
N LEU A 60 -1.60 -4.34 -6.68
CA LEU A 60 -0.88 -4.47 -7.93
C LEU A 60 -1.10 -5.88 -8.51
N PRO A 61 -0.97 -6.06 -9.83
CA PRO A 61 -0.93 -7.38 -10.44
C PRO A 61 0.21 -8.22 -9.86
N GLU A 62 0.03 -9.53 -9.81
CA GLU A 62 1.02 -10.46 -9.26
C GLU A 62 2.39 -10.28 -9.92
N GLY A 63 3.45 -10.28 -9.11
CA GLY A 63 4.84 -10.11 -9.58
C GLY A 63 5.23 -8.68 -9.97
N HIS A 64 4.33 -7.69 -9.81
CA HIS A 64 4.63 -6.29 -10.06
C HIS A 64 4.80 -5.48 -8.77
N ASP A 65 5.78 -4.59 -8.81
CA ASP A 65 5.98 -3.46 -7.90
C ASP A 65 5.55 -2.15 -8.61
N PRO A 66 5.49 -1.00 -7.90
CA PRO A 66 5.05 0.25 -8.51
C PRO A 66 5.90 0.69 -9.72
N ASP A 67 7.21 0.41 -9.71
CA ASP A 67 8.14 0.79 -10.78
C ASP A 67 7.96 -0.10 -12.03
N SER A 68 7.96 -1.42 -11.86
CA SER A 68 7.70 -2.39 -12.94
C SER A 68 6.29 -2.25 -13.50
N LEU A 69 5.28 -1.91 -12.69
CA LEU A 69 3.94 -1.63 -13.20
C LEU A 69 3.97 -0.45 -14.18
N VAL A 70 4.61 0.66 -13.80
CA VAL A 70 4.73 1.84 -14.66
C VAL A 70 5.55 1.52 -15.92
N ARG A 71 6.61 0.72 -15.81
CA ARG A 71 7.44 0.32 -16.96
C ARG A 71 6.68 -0.55 -17.96
N HIS A 72 5.85 -1.47 -17.49
CA HIS A 72 5.16 -2.44 -18.36
C HIS A 72 3.78 -1.94 -18.84
N PHE A 73 3.05 -1.21 -18.00
CA PHE A 73 1.65 -0.81 -18.25
C PHE A 73 1.43 0.71 -18.27
N GLY A 74 2.47 1.51 -18.03
CA GLY A 74 2.41 2.97 -18.06
C GLY A 74 1.95 3.60 -16.74
N GLY A 75 2.11 4.93 -16.65
CA GLY A 75 1.74 5.70 -15.46
C GLY A 75 0.25 5.67 -15.14
N GLU A 76 -0.61 5.54 -16.16
CA GLU A 76 -2.06 5.45 -16.00
C GLU A 76 -2.49 4.19 -15.24
N ALA A 77 -1.76 3.08 -15.40
CA ALA A 77 -2.03 1.86 -14.66
C ALA A 77 -1.78 2.05 -13.15
N LEU A 78 -0.72 2.77 -12.79
CA LEU A 78 -0.44 3.09 -11.40
C LEU A 78 -1.46 4.07 -10.82
N ASP A 79 -1.82 5.11 -11.58
CA ASP A 79 -2.86 6.06 -11.15
C ASP A 79 -4.22 5.35 -10.97
N GLY A 80 -4.56 4.40 -11.84
CA GLY A 80 -5.74 3.54 -11.72
C GLY A 80 -5.71 2.66 -10.47
N ALA A 81 -4.59 1.99 -10.19
CA ALA A 81 -4.41 1.17 -8.99
C ALA A 81 -4.55 2.00 -7.70
N ILE A 82 -4.02 3.24 -7.70
CA ILE A 82 -4.15 4.17 -6.57
C ILE A 82 -5.60 4.62 -6.39
N GLN A 83 -6.32 4.92 -7.48
CA GLN A 83 -7.73 5.33 -7.43
C GLN A 83 -8.65 4.20 -6.96
N GLN A 84 -8.32 2.96 -7.30
CA GLN A 84 -9.06 1.76 -6.91
C GLN A 84 -8.56 1.16 -5.59
N ALA A 85 -7.65 1.84 -4.88
CA ALA A 85 -7.13 1.38 -3.61
C ALA A 85 -8.27 1.09 -2.63
N VAL A 86 -8.11 0.02 -1.86
CA VAL A 86 -9.13 -0.49 -0.94
C VAL A 86 -8.74 -0.24 0.51
N PRO A 87 -9.71 -0.12 1.44
CA PRO A 87 -9.39 -0.07 2.86
C PRO A 87 -8.63 -1.31 3.30
N TYR A 88 -7.72 -1.18 4.27
CA TYR A 88 -6.92 -2.30 4.78
C TYR A 88 -7.78 -3.51 5.19
N ALA A 89 -8.95 -3.29 5.78
CA ALA A 89 -9.86 -4.37 6.16
C ALA A 89 -10.28 -5.24 4.96
N ARG A 90 -10.60 -4.60 3.83
CA ARG A 90 -10.95 -5.30 2.59
C ARG A 90 -9.74 -6.04 2.01
N TYR A 91 -8.59 -5.38 1.94
CA TYR A 91 -7.34 -6.01 1.52
C TYR A 91 -7.06 -7.28 2.33
N ARG A 92 -7.23 -7.24 3.65
CA ARG A 92 -7.00 -8.40 4.52
C ARG A 92 -7.96 -9.55 4.25
N ILE A 93 -9.23 -9.25 4.00
CA ILE A 93 -10.23 -10.27 3.64
C ILE A 93 -9.86 -10.94 2.32
N GLU A 94 -9.50 -10.16 1.30
CA GLU A 94 -9.13 -10.68 -0.02
C GLU A 94 -7.86 -11.54 0.03
N GLN A 95 -6.88 -11.16 0.86
CA GLN A 95 -5.69 -11.98 1.11
C GLN A 95 -6.02 -13.34 1.76
N ILE A 96 -6.93 -13.35 2.75
CA ILE A 96 -7.34 -14.60 3.42
C ILE A 96 -8.17 -15.48 2.48
N LEU A 97 -9.09 -14.89 1.70
CA LEU A 97 -9.90 -15.61 0.73
C LEU A 97 -9.03 -16.22 -0.38
N GLY A 98 -8.10 -15.45 -0.95
CA GLY A 98 -7.16 -15.95 -1.95
C GLY A 98 -6.24 -17.07 -1.43
N ALA A 99 -5.89 -17.04 -0.14
CA ALA A 99 -5.15 -18.13 0.50
C ALA A 99 -5.99 -19.39 0.74
N THR A 100 -7.33 -19.27 0.78
CA THR A 100 -8.26 -20.37 1.05
C THR A 100 -8.72 -21.07 -0.22
N ASP A 101 -8.82 -20.35 -1.35
CA ASP A 101 -9.19 -20.91 -2.67
C ASP A 101 -8.05 -21.68 -3.37
N MET A 102 -6.92 -21.88 -2.69
CA MET A 102 -5.77 -22.66 -3.17
C MET A 102 -5.73 -24.12 -2.66
N SER A 103 -6.90 -24.72 -2.38
CA SER A 103 -7.04 -26.13 -1.96
C SER A 103 -8.02 -26.92 -2.81
#